data_AF-A0A7C3ZGF5-F1
#
_entry.id   AF-A0A7C3ZGF5-F1
#
_cell.length_a   1.000
_cell.length_b   1.000
_cell.length_c   1.000
_cell.angle_alpha   90.00
_cell.angle_beta   90.00
_cell.angle_gamma   90.00
#
_symmetry.space_group_name_H-M   'P 1'
#
loop_
_entity.id
_entity.type
_entity.pdbx_description
1 polymer ?
#
loop_
_entity_poly.entity_id
_entity_poly.type
_entity_poly.pdbx_seq_one_letter_code
_entity_poly.pdbx_strand_id
1 'polypeptide(L)'
;MNKTHEHYLKQKNQSFSYFKINLNDLDKLKNYQFTIYDFITNSFSFSQSKKELTVKILNILKQRPMSFYDLLKELKAKKSSLYMVCISLEKSGIIFKEGVGSPYHLSNNFSQLLKEYAKWWEEWIK
;
A
#
# COMPACT_ATOMS: atom_id res chain seq x y z
N MET A 1 -20.25 -23.15 9.27
CA MET A 1 -19.68 -22.07 8.44
C MET A 1 -18.18 -22.00 8.67
N ASN A 2 -17.38 -21.84 7.61
CA ASN A 2 -15.94 -22.11 7.63
C ASN A 2 -15.15 -21.04 8.40
N LYS A 3 -14.48 -21.43 9.51
CA LYS A 3 -13.55 -20.59 10.29
C LYS A 3 -12.51 -19.85 9.43
N THR A 4 -12.11 -20.46 8.31
CA THR A 4 -11.19 -19.86 7.33
C THR A 4 -11.80 -18.64 6.62
N HIS A 5 -13.08 -18.68 6.26
CA HIS A 5 -13.76 -17.58 5.58
C HIS A 5 -13.93 -16.35 6.50
N GLU A 6 -14.36 -16.57 7.74
CA GLU A 6 -14.48 -15.51 8.76
C GLU A 6 -13.12 -14.89 9.08
N HIS A 7 -12.06 -15.71 9.15
CA HIS A 7 -10.69 -15.23 9.33
C HIS A 7 -10.22 -14.34 8.17
N TYR A 8 -10.52 -14.73 6.93
CA TYR A 8 -10.21 -13.91 5.75
C TYR A 8 -11.02 -12.60 5.71
N LEU A 9 -12.30 -12.63 6.08
CA LEU A 9 -13.12 -11.42 6.18
C LEU A 9 -12.60 -10.47 7.25
N LYS A 10 -12.23 -10.98 8.43
CA LYS A 10 -11.65 -10.18 9.51
C LYS A 10 -10.33 -9.55 9.09
N GLN A 11 -9.46 -10.30 8.41
CA GLN A 11 -8.22 -9.80 7.83
C GLN A 11 -8.48 -8.69 6.80
N LYS A 12 -9.43 -8.92 5.88
CA LYS A 12 -9.84 -7.93 4.88
C LYS A 12 -10.35 -6.65 5.53
N ASN A 13 -11.09 -6.74 6.62
CA ASN A 13 -11.62 -5.58 7.34
C ASN A 13 -10.54 -4.79 8.10
N GLN A 14 -9.41 -5.42 8.42
CA GLN A 14 -8.25 -4.78 9.06
C GLN A 14 -7.26 -4.20 8.04
N SER A 15 -7.43 -4.51 6.75
CA SER A 15 -6.63 -3.96 5.66
C SER A 15 -7.18 -2.61 5.23
N PHE A 16 -6.81 -1.58 5.96
CA PHE A 16 -7.05 -0.18 5.60
C PHE A 16 -5.74 0.59 5.67
N SER A 17 -5.64 1.63 4.83
CA SER A 17 -4.62 2.66 5.00
C SER A 17 -5.18 3.73 5.91
N TYR A 18 -4.35 4.27 6.79
CA TYR A 18 -4.61 5.54 7.43
C TYR A 18 -3.46 6.44 7.02
N PHE A 19 -3.74 7.65 6.58
CA PHE A 19 -2.70 8.60 6.22
C PHE A 19 -2.47 9.54 7.40
N LYS A 20 -1.42 9.29 8.17
CA LYS A 20 -1.02 10.19 9.26
C LYS A 20 -0.08 11.26 8.72
N ILE A 21 -0.44 12.52 8.91
CA ILE A 21 0.47 13.65 8.66
C ILE A 21 1.50 13.71 9.79
N ASN A 22 2.78 13.67 9.43
CA ASN A 22 3.89 13.93 10.34
C ASN A 22 4.58 15.22 9.88
N LEU A 23 4.56 16.24 10.74
CA LEU A 23 5.00 17.60 10.39
C LEU A 23 6.49 17.65 9.98
N ASN A 24 7.31 16.76 10.53
CA ASN A 24 8.73 16.67 10.19
C ASN A 24 8.97 16.21 8.74
N ASP A 25 7.97 15.61 8.10
CA ASP A 25 8.10 15.18 6.71
C ASP A 25 8.07 16.36 5.74
N LEU A 26 7.56 17.52 6.14
CA LEU A 26 7.59 18.71 5.30
C LEU A 26 9.04 19.10 4.96
N ASP A 27 9.92 19.07 5.95
CA ASP A 27 11.34 19.38 5.76
C ASP A 27 12.05 18.28 4.96
N LYS A 28 11.74 17.02 5.24
CA LYS A 28 12.26 15.90 4.43
C LYS A 28 11.85 16.01 2.96
N LEU A 29 10.59 16.36 2.69
CA LEU A 29 10.07 16.54 1.34
C LEU A 29 10.77 17.69 0.61
N LYS A 30 10.92 18.85 1.27
CA LYS A 30 11.63 20.02 0.71
C LYS A 30 13.09 19.72 0.37
N ASN A 31 13.73 18.86 1.17
CA ASN A 31 15.14 18.49 1.01
C ASN A 31 15.36 17.20 0.19
N TYR A 32 14.33 16.65 -0.47
CA TYR A 32 14.41 15.40 -1.24
C TYR A 32 14.87 14.18 -0.43
N GLN A 33 14.65 14.18 0.89
CA GLN A 33 15.02 13.11 1.81
C GLN A 33 13.85 12.18 2.15
N PHE A 34 12.63 12.53 1.73
CA PHE A 34 11.45 11.71 1.97
C PHE A 34 11.47 10.44 1.12
N THR A 35 11.43 9.28 1.77
CA THR A 35 11.56 7.98 1.09
C THR A 35 10.22 7.24 0.99
N ILE A 36 10.19 6.19 0.17
CA ILE A 36 9.05 5.26 0.15
C ILE A 36 8.81 4.61 1.52
N TYR A 37 9.87 4.44 2.32
CA TYR A 37 9.74 3.86 3.65
C TYR A 37 9.04 4.80 4.63
N ASP A 38 9.32 6.11 4.56
CA ASP A 38 8.60 7.14 5.32
C ASP A 38 7.12 7.14 4.92
N PHE A 39 6.83 7.15 3.62
CA PHE A 39 5.47 7.08 3.10
C PHE A 39 4.69 5.87 3.63
N ILE A 40 5.28 4.66 3.58
CA ILE A 40 4.62 3.45 4.10
C ILE A 40 4.43 3.51 5.62
N THR A 41 5.38 4.10 6.34
CA THR A 41 5.27 4.30 7.79
C THR A 41 4.10 5.21 8.15
N ASN A 42 3.84 6.24 7.34
CA ASN A 42 2.73 7.17 7.56
C ASN A 42 1.38 6.61 7.09
N SER A 43 1.41 5.70 6.12
CA SER A 43 0.20 5.18 5.44
C SER A 43 -0.35 3.89 6.06
N PHE A 44 0.45 3.13 6.82
CA PHE A 44 0.08 1.79 7.29
C PHE A 44 0.64 1.43 8.68
N SER A 45 -0.16 0.75 9.51
CA SER A 45 0.22 0.24 10.87
C SER A 45 0.87 -1.12 10.75
N PHE A 46 1.78 -1.22 9.78
CA PHE A 46 2.50 -2.45 9.54
C PHE A 46 3.60 -2.64 10.57
N SER A 47 3.82 -3.89 10.97
CA SER A 47 5.05 -4.28 11.65
C SER A 47 6.26 -3.96 10.76
N GLN A 48 7.43 -3.79 11.36
CA GLN A 48 8.69 -3.50 10.65
C GLN A 48 8.90 -4.42 9.43
N SER A 49 8.76 -5.73 9.63
CA SER A 49 8.87 -6.74 8.57
C SER A 49 7.88 -6.57 7.43
N LYS A 50 6.65 -6.10 7.71
CA LYS A 50 5.64 -5.84 6.68
C LYS A 50 5.93 -4.54 5.94
N LYS A 51 6.49 -3.52 6.61
CA LYS A 51 6.94 -2.28 5.95
C LYS A 51 8.05 -2.56 4.94
N GLU A 52 9.07 -3.31 5.35
CA GLU A 52 10.15 -3.74 4.46
C GLU A 52 9.64 -4.58 3.29
N LEU A 53 8.73 -5.53 3.55
CA LEU A 53 8.08 -6.31 2.51
C LEU A 53 7.31 -5.41 1.53
N THR A 54 6.59 -4.42 2.04
CA THR A 54 5.83 -3.45 1.22
C THR A 54 6.76 -2.66 0.31
N VAL A 55 7.88 -2.15 0.83
CA VAL A 55 8.88 -1.42 0.03
C VAL A 55 9.44 -2.31 -1.08
N LYS A 56 9.79 -3.57 -0.77
CA LYS A 56 10.28 -4.52 -1.77
C LYS A 56 9.25 -4.78 -2.87
N ILE A 57 7.98 -4.99 -2.51
CA ILE A 57 6.88 -5.18 -3.48
C ILE A 57 6.77 -3.95 -4.39
N LEU A 58 6.71 -2.74 -3.84
CA LEU A 58 6.55 -1.53 -4.64
C LEU A 58 7.75 -1.28 -5.57
N ASN A 59 8.96 -1.57 -5.11
CA ASN A 59 10.16 -1.47 -5.95
C ASN A 59 10.14 -2.47 -7.11
N ILE A 60 9.70 -3.71 -6.88
CA ILE A 60 9.53 -4.70 -7.96
C ILE A 60 8.45 -4.25 -8.94
N LEU A 61 7.28 -3.84 -8.43
CA LEU A 61 6.15 -3.42 -9.27
C LEU A 61 6.45 -2.14 -10.07
N LYS A 62 7.33 -1.27 -9.56
CA LYS A 62 7.85 -0.12 -10.32
C LYS A 62 8.66 -0.53 -11.55
N GLN A 63 9.32 -1.69 -11.50
CA GLN A 63 10.10 -2.22 -12.62
C GLN A 63 9.24 -3.04 -13.58
N ARG A 64 8.37 -3.89 -13.04
CA ARG A 64 7.50 -4.77 -13.84
C ARG A 64 6.26 -5.22 -13.06
N PRO A 65 5.11 -5.36 -13.73
CA PRO A 65 3.94 -6.00 -13.12
C PRO A 65 4.23 -7.45 -12.71
N MET A 66 3.65 -7.90 -11.60
CA MET A 66 3.82 -9.27 -11.12
C MET A 66 2.57 -9.86 -10.50
N SER A 67 2.32 -11.15 -10.74
CA SER A 67 1.23 -11.87 -10.08
C SER A 67 1.54 -12.09 -8.59
N PHE A 68 0.51 -12.40 -7.81
CA PHE A 68 0.68 -12.78 -6.41
C PHE A 68 1.64 -13.96 -6.23
N TYR A 69 1.57 -14.94 -7.13
CA TYR A 69 2.37 -16.16 -7.06
C TYR A 69 3.84 -15.89 -7.38
N ASP A 70 4.10 -15.01 -8.34
CA ASP A 70 5.47 -14.62 -8.70
C ASP A 70 6.12 -13.79 -7.59
N LEU A 71 5.38 -12.84 -7.01
CA LEU A 71 5.82 -12.11 -5.82
C LEU A 71 6.12 -13.05 -4.65
N LEU A 72 5.28 -14.06 -4.43
CA LEU A 72 5.47 -15.04 -3.36
C LEU A 72 6.78 -15.82 -3.53
N LYS A 73 7.08 -16.24 -4.76
CA LYS A 73 8.31 -16.95 -5.11
C LYS A 73 9.54 -16.06 -5.00
N GLU A 74 9.51 -14.88 -5.63
CA GLU A 74 10.65 -13.97 -5.72
C GLU A 74 11.05 -13.42 -4.34
N LEU A 75 10.06 -13.03 -3.53
CA LEU A 75 10.30 -12.43 -2.21
C LEU A 75 10.50 -13.48 -1.11
N LYS A 76 10.25 -14.77 -1.38
CA LYS A 76 10.25 -15.86 -0.39
C LYS A 76 9.45 -15.49 0.88
N ALA A 77 8.35 -14.76 0.70
CA ALA A 77 7.56 -14.21 1.79
C ALA A 77 6.58 -15.24 2.37
N LYS A 78 6.15 -15.05 3.63
CA LYS A 78 5.02 -15.81 4.18
C LYS A 78 3.74 -15.44 3.41
N LYS A 79 3.02 -16.43 2.89
CA LYS A 79 1.80 -16.23 2.07
C LYS A 79 0.77 -15.31 2.74
N SER A 80 0.50 -15.50 4.03
CA SER A 80 -0.43 -14.66 4.79
C SER A 80 0.03 -13.21 4.90
N SER A 81 1.32 -12.97 5.16
CA SER A 81 1.89 -11.62 5.23
C SER A 81 1.83 -10.92 3.88
N LEU A 82 2.20 -11.61 2.79
CA LEU A 82 2.13 -11.06 1.44
C LEU A 82 0.68 -10.73 1.07
N TYR A 83 -0.25 -11.64 1.34
CA TYR A 83 -1.68 -11.43 1.09
C TYR A 83 -2.19 -10.18 1.80
N MET A 84 -1.89 -10.03 3.09
CA MET A 84 -2.27 -8.85 3.87
C MET A 84 -1.69 -7.54 3.34
N VAL A 85 -0.44 -7.55 2.89
CA VAL A 85 0.18 -6.34 2.30
C VAL A 85 -0.46 -6.00 0.96
N CYS A 86 -0.59 -6.98 0.05
CA CYS A 86 -1.18 -6.75 -1.27
C CYS A 86 -2.63 -6.26 -1.18
N ILE A 87 -3.46 -6.87 -0.32
CA ILE A 87 -4.86 -6.43 -0.19
C ILE A 87 -4.98 -5.03 0.42
N SER A 88 -4.09 -4.66 1.35
CA SER A 88 -4.06 -3.31 1.91
C SER A 88 -3.61 -2.27 0.88
N LEU A 89 -2.59 -2.56 0.07
CA LEU A 89 -2.13 -1.70 -1.02
C LEU A 89 -3.19 -1.54 -2.13
N GLU A 90 -3.92 -2.63 -2.42
CA GLU A 90 -4.99 -2.64 -3.42
C GLU A 90 -6.16 -1.77 -2.94
N LYS A 91 -6.58 -1.95 -1.68
CA LYS A 91 -7.65 -1.15 -1.06
C LYS A 91 -7.29 0.32 -0.88
N SER A 92 -6.02 0.64 -0.67
CA SER A 92 -5.56 2.03 -0.62
C SER A 92 -5.45 2.65 -2.01
N GLY A 93 -5.69 1.88 -3.08
CA GLY A 93 -5.59 2.33 -4.45
C GLY A 93 -4.16 2.54 -4.94
N ILE A 94 -3.14 2.11 -4.18
CA ILE A 94 -1.71 2.25 -4.55
C ILE A 94 -1.34 1.25 -5.64
N ILE A 95 -1.93 0.05 -5.59
CA ILE A 95 -1.80 -0.96 -6.64
C ILE A 95 -3.18 -1.37 -7.14
N PHE A 96 -3.24 -1.96 -8.33
CA PHE A 96 -4.47 -2.56 -8.88
C PHE A 96 -4.15 -3.84 -9.65
N LYS A 97 -5.19 -4.62 -9.94
CA LYS A 97 -5.16 -5.76 -10.86
C LYS A 97 -6.52 -5.90 -11.53
N GLU A 98 -6.54 -6.44 -12.74
CA GLU A 98 -7.77 -6.55 -13.56
C GLU A 98 -8.67 -7.74 -13.18
N GLY A 99 -8.17 -8.66 -12.35
CA GLY A 99 -8.91 -9.87 -12.01
C GLY A 99 -8.16 -10.79 -11.05
N VAL A 100 -8.78 -11.94 -10.75
CA VAL A 100 -8.18 -12.97 -9.91
C VAL A 100 -7.03 -13.63 -10.67
N GLY A 101 -5.82 -13.63 -10.10
CA GLY A 101 -4.62 -14.20 -10.72
C GLY A 101 -3.88 -13.25 -11.64
N SER A 102 -4.48 -12.12 -12.03
CA SER A 102 -3.82 -11.10 -12.85
C SER A 102 -2.63 -10.45 -12.11
N PRO A 103 -1.62 -9.96 -12.86
CA PRO A 103 -0.54 -9.18 -12.30
C PRO A 103 -1.02 -7.94 -11.55
N TYR A 104 -0.29 -7.58 -10.50
CA TYR A 104 -0.42 -6.29 -9.83
C TYR A 104 0.35 -5.22 -10.59
N HIS A 105 -0.24 -4.03 -10.67
CA HIS A 105 0.33 -2.83 -11.28
C HIS A 105 0.33 -1.69 -10.26
N LEU A 106 1.29 -0.77 -10.36
CA LEU A 106 1.21 0.50 -9.65
C LEU A 106 0.08 1.34 -10.25
N SER A 107 -0.71 1.97 -9.39
CA SER A 107 -1.88 2.75 -9.77
C SER A 107 -1.56 4.24 -9.83
N ASN A 108 -2.00 4.90 -10.91
CA ASN A 108 -1.96 6.37 -11.00
C ASN A 108 -3.11 7.03 -10.23
N ASN A 109 -4.22 6.32 -10.02
CA ASN A 109 -5.43 6.84 -9.39
C ASN A 109 -5.17 7.34 -7.96
N PHE A 110 -4.25 6.69 -7.24
CA PHE A 110 -3.87 7.12 -5.89
C PHE A 110 -3.39 8.57 -5.85
N SER A 111 -2.44 8.90 -6.73
CA SER A 111 -1.86 10.24 -6.79
C SER A 111 -2.87 11.30 -7.27
N GLN A 112 -3.77 10.93 -8.17
CA GLN A 112 -4.81 11.82 -8.68
C GLN A 112 -5.81 12.17 -7.57
N LEU A 113 -6.33 11.15 -6.88
CA LEU A 113 -7.29 11.36 -5.79
C LEU A 113 -6.70 12.18 -4.64
N LEU A 114 -5.43 11.93 -4.26
CA LEU A 114 -4.78 12.73 -3.22
C LEU A 114 -4.68 14.22 -3.60
N LYS A 115 -4.44 14.55 -4.87
CA LYS A 115 -4.42 15.95 -5.34
C LYS A 115 -5.80 16.59 -5.26
N GLU A 116 -6.84 15.88 -5.69
CA GLU A 116 -8.22 16.37 -5.59
C GLU A 116 -8.65 16.57 -4.14
N TYR A 117 -8.30 15.64 -3.23
CA TYR A 117 -8.58 15.79 -1.81
C TYR A 117 -7.83 16.96 -1.17
N ALA A 118 -6.56 17.17 -1.55
CA ALA A 118 -5.79 18.32 -1.08
C ALA A 118 -6.43 19.64 -1.53
N LYS A 119 -6.77 19.74 -2.82
CA LYS A 119 -7.46 20.91 -3.38
C LYS A 119 -8.79 21.20 -2.69
N TRP A 120 -9.64 20.17 -2.53
CA TRP A 120 -10.91 20.31 -1.83
C TRP A 120 -10.73 20.80 -0.39
N TRP A 121 -9.72 20.30 0.33
CA TRP A 121 -9.44 20.75 1.70
C TRP A 121 -8.97 22.20 1.74
N GLU A 122 -8.10 22.62 0.82
CA GLU A 122 -7.66 24.02 0.70
C GLU A 122 -8.81 24.98 0.40
N GLU A 123 -9.81 24.54 -0.38
CA GLU A 123 -11.04 25.30 -0.63
C GLU A 123 -11.95 25.34 0.60
N TRP A 124 -12.05 24.23 1.34
CA TRP A 124 -12.90 24.10 2.51
C TRP A 124 -12.48 24.96 3.71
N ILE A 125 -11.17 25.16 3.92
CA ILE A 125 -10.66 25.90 5.09
C ILE A 125 -10.62 27.43 4.90
N LYS A 126 -11.03 27.94 3.74
CA LYS A 126 -11.10 29.37 3.44
C LYS A 126 -12.45 29.94 3.87
#